data_AF-A0A1J6HZF3-F1
#
_entry.id   AF-A0A1J6HZF3-F1
#
_cell.length_a   1.000
_cell.length_b   1.000
_cell.length_c   1.000
_cell.angle_alpha   90.00
_cell.angle_beta   90.00
_cell.angle_gamma   90.00
#
_symmetry.space_group_name_H-M   'P 1'
#
loop_
_entity.id
_entity.type
_entity.pdbx_description
1 polymer ?
#
loop_
_entity_poly.entity_id
_entity_poly.type
_entity_poly.pdbx_seq_one_letter_code
_entity_poly.pdbx_strand_id
1 'polypeptide(L)'
;TANEHENKLRRSKRRRIEASFGHDFITTFLTENIDLDVLSDELVSIYLIEEDPKTCIEAMRSIDASFLKKAIKSELDSIISNHTWDLSDLPKGCKPINSKWIFKKKL
;
A
#
# COMPACT_ATOMS: atom_id res chain seq x y z
N THR A 1 23.22 -37.62 7.74
CA THR A 1 22.17 -37.31 8.73
C THR A 1 21.46 -36.05 8.30
N ALA A 2 20.13 -36.12 8.29
CA ALA A 2 19.21 -35.25 7.57
C ALA A 2 19.38 -33.75 7.86
N ASN A 3 19.26 -32.94 6.81
CA ASN A 3 18.69 -31.61 6.94
C ASN A 3 17.70 -31.38 5.79
N GLU A 4 16.64 -32.21 5.82
CA GLU A 4 15.35 -31.92 5.20
C GLU A 4 14.71 -30.73 5.95
N HIS A 5 15.33 -29.56 5.92
CA HIS A 5 14.60 -28.35 6.23
C HIS A 5 13.79 -28.00 4.98
N GLU A 6 12.56 -28.53 4.98
CA GLU A 6 11.47 -28.26 4.06
C GLU A 6 11.66 -26.92 3.32
N ASN A 7 11.97 -27.04 2.04
CA ASN A 7 11.96 -25.93 1.08
C ASN A 7 10.50 -25.53 0.77
N LYS A 8 9.69 -25.33 1.82
CA LYS A 8 8.34 -24.79 1.69
C LYS A 8 8.51 -23.36 1.22
N LEU A 9 8.13 -23.10 -0.03
CA LEU A 9 7.91 -21.75 -0.55
C LEU A 9 7.15 -20.96 0.52
N ARG A 10 7.84 -20.04 1.19
CA ARG A 10 7.30 -19.23 2.29
C ARG A 10 6.36 -18.19 1.67
N ARG A 11 5.18 -18.65 1.29
CA ARG A 11 4.11 -17.83 0.74
C ARG A 11 3.51 -17.01 1.89
N SER A 12 3.21 -15.75 1.62
CA SER A 12 2.45 -14.91 2.54
C SER A 12 1.22 -15.67 3.05
N LYS A 13 1.11 -15.83 4.37
CA LYS A 13 -0.07 -16.41 5.05
C LYS A 13 -1.16 -15.37 5.27
N ARG A 14 -0.92 -14.11 4.88
CA ARG A 14 -1.87 -13.02 5.01
C ARG A 14 -3.11 -13.37 4.19
N ARG A 15 -4.26 -13.50 4.86
CA ARG A 15 -5.54 -13.55 4.13
C ARG A 15 -5.72 -12.20 3.43
N ARG A 16 -5.82 -12.23 2.11
CA ARG A 16 -6.25 -11.08 1.33
C ARG A 16 -7.76 -10.98 1.55
N ILE A 17 -8.18 -10.01 2.36
CA ILE A 17 -9.59 -9.70 2.55
C ILE A 17 -9.91 -8.62 1.53
N GLU A 18 -10.85 -8.91 0.63
CA GLU A 18 -11.46 -7.87 -0.17
C GLU A 18 -12.26 -6.98 0.76
N ALA A 19 -11.81 -5.75 0.98
CA ALA A 19 -12.66 -4.80 1.67
C ALA A 19 -13.83 -4.45 0.74
N SER A 20 -15.05 -4.77 1.14
CA SER A 20 -16.28 -4.30 0.49
C SER A 20 -16.61 -2.93 1.06
N PHE A 21 -16.22 -1.89 0.34
CA PHE A 21 -16.46 -0.53 0.78
C PHE A 21 -17.85 0.00 0.35
N GLY A 22 -18.55 -0.74 -0.53
CA GLY A 22 -19.87 -0.33 -1.03
C GLY A 22 -19.76 0.81 -2.05
N HIS A 23 -20.89 1.23 -2.62
CA HIS A 23 -20.93 2.31 -3.63
C HIS A 23 -20.68 3.70 -3.02
N ASP A 24 -20.83 3.83 -1.70
CA ASP A 24 -20.86 5.12 -1.02
C ASP A 24 -19.55 5.48 -0.30
N PHE A 25 -18.55 4.58 -0.28
CA PHE A 25 -17.31 4.80 0.48
C PHE A 25 -16.53 6.01 0.02
N ILE A 26 -16.44 6.26 -1.30
CA ILE A 26 -15.75 7.43 -1.81
C ILE A 26 -16.44 8.69 -1.30
N THR A 27 -17.77 8.75 -1.39
CA THR A 27 -18.57 9.88 -0.93
C THR A 27 -18.38 10.08 0.58
N THR A 28 -18.61 9.04 1.40
CA THR A 28 -18.44 9.13 2.86
C THR A 28 -17.02 9.53 3.24
N PHE A 29 -16.01 8.90 2.64
CA PHE A 29 -14.62 9.21 2.91
C PHE A 29 -14.27 10.67 2.57
N LEU A 30 -14.71 11.18 1.43
CA LEU A 30 -14.47 12.58 1.05
C LEU A 30 -15.25 13.55 1.94
N THR A 31 -16.50 13.22 2.32
CA THR A 31 -17.34 14.04 3.19
C THR A 31 -16.86 14.11 4.65
N GLU A 32 -16.18 13.07 5.14
CA GLU A 32 -15.71 12.96 6.52
C GLU A 32 -14.31 13.55 6.71
N ASN A 33 -13.49 13.55 5.66
CA ASN A 33 -12.11 14.04 5.73
C ASN A 33 -11.97 15.50 5.26
N ILE A 34 -13.03 16.07 4.69
CA ILE A 34 -13.08 17.46 4.22
C ILE A 34 -14.49 18.02 4.47
N ASP A 35 -14.60 19.26 4.97
CA ASP A 35 -15.89 19.90 5.28
C ASP A 35 -16.82 19.92 4.05
N LEU A 36 -17.91 19.15 4.16
CA LEU A 36 -18.82 18.79 3.08
C LEU A 36 -19.55 19.97 2.43
N ASP A 37 -19.75 21.07 3.16
CA ASP A 37 -20.42 22.27 2.64
C ASP A 37 -19.53 23.10 1.68
N VAL A 38 -18.26 22.73 1.51
CA VAL A 38 -17.29 23.45 0.66
C VAL A 38 -16.83 22.62 -0.55
N LEU A 39 -17.12 21.31 -0.59
CA LEU A 39 -16.70 20.45 -1.69
C LEU A 39 -17.71 20.40 -2.82
N SER A 40 -17.35 21.04 -3.93
CA SER A 40 -18.06 20.92 -5.20
C SER A 40 -17.96 19.50 -5.76
N ASP A 41 -19.00 19.07 -6.47
CA ASP A 41 -19.00 17.86 -7.34
C ASP A 41 -17.73 17.75 -8.21
N GLU A 42 -17.09 18.89 -8.48
CA GLU A 42 -15.82 19.02 -9.17
C GLU A 42 -14.66 18.29 -8.47
N LEU A 43 -14.51 18.36 -7.14
CA LEU A 43 -13.42 17.66 -6.45
C LEU A 43 -13.61 16.14 -6.45
N VAL A 44 -14.86 15.67 -6.31
CA VAL A 44 -15.21 14.25 -6.44
C VAL A 44 -14.90 13.77 -7.86
N SER A 45 -15.28 14.57 -8.88
CA SER A 45 -14.96 14.29 -10.28
C SER A 45 -13.45 14.22 -10.51
N ILE A 46 -12.68 15.18 -9.98
CA ILE A 46 -11.21 15.19 -10.08
C ILE A 46 -10.62 13.92 -9.45
N TYR A 47 -11.08 13.51 -8.27
CA TYR A 47 -10.56 12.31 -7.60
C TYR A 47 -10.81 11.03 -8.42
N LEU A 48 -11.97 10.91 -9.07
CA LEU A 48 -12.33 9.79 -9.94
C LEU A 48 -11.53 9.75 -11.25
N ILE A 49 -11.10 10.91 -11.75
CA ILE A 49 -10.33 11.04 -13.01
C ILE A 49 -8.82 10.93 -12.75
N GLU A 50 -8.36 11.33 -11.56
CA GLU A 50 -6.94 11.34 -11.22
C GLU A 50 -6.37 9.92 -11.15
N GLU A 51 -5.30 9.66 -11.92
CA GLU A 51 -4.65 8.36 -12.03
C GLU A 51 -4.08 7.83 -10.70
N ASP A 52 -3.82 6.51 -10.66
CA ASP A 52 -3.07 5.86 -9.58
C ASP A 52 -1.68 6.51 -9.44
N PRO A 53 -1.22 6.82 -8.20
CA PRO A 53 0.10 7.40 -8.00
C PRO A 53 1.19 6.43 -8.43
N LYS A 54 2.17 6.93 -9.18
CA LYS A 54 3.28 6.13 -9.74
C LYS A 54 4.48 6.12 -8.80
N THR A 55 4.57 7.12 -7.93
CA THR A 55 5.67 7.26 -6.96
C THR A 55 5.17 7.35 -5.52
N CYS A 56 6.04 7.01 -4.57
CA CYS A 56 5.72 7.18 -3.15
C CYS A 56 5.46 8.65 -2.80
N ILE A 57 6.16 9.59 -3.45
CA ILE A 57 5.97 11.03 -3.21
C ILE A 57 4.57 11.47 -3.67
N GLU A 58 4.11 11.04 -4.84
CA GLU A 58 2.73 11.28 -5.31
C GLU A 58 1.71 10.64 -4.36
N ALA A 59 1.94 9.40 -3.94
CA ALA A 59 1.09 8.71 -2.97
C ALA A 59 0.99 9.49 -1.65
N MET A 60 2.09 10.06 -1.15
CA MET A 60 2.10 10.85 0.09
C MET A 60 1.46 12.25 -0.07
N ARG A 61 1.25 12.71 -1.30
CA ARG A 61 0.52 13.96 -1.61
C ARG A 61 -0.96 13.73 -1.90
N SER A 62 -1.36 12.48 -2.12
CA SER A 62 -2.75 12.12 -2.39
C SER A 62 -3.64 12.22 -1.14
N ILE A 63 -4.95 12.30 -1.35
CA ILE A 63 -5.94 12.28 -0.27
C ILE A 63 -5.87 10.99 0.56
N ASP A 64 -5.41 9.89 -0.06
CA ASP A 64 -5.23 8.58 0.56
C ASP A 64 -3.91 8.44 1.32
N ALA A 65 -3.10 9.50 1.44
CA ALA A 65 -1.76 9.43 2.03
C ALA A 65 -1.75 8.79 3.43
N SER A 66 -2.77 9.06 4.25
CA SER A 66 -2.91 8.48 5.58
C SER A 66 -3.07 6.95 5.54
N PHE A 67 -3.92 6.45 4.64
CA PHE A 67 -4.13 5.02 4.42
C PHE A 67 -2.91 4.35 3.79
N LEU A 68 -2.32 4.97 2.77
CA LEU A 68 -1.12 4.45 2.11
C LEU A 68 0.03 4.35 3.11
N LYS A 69 0.21 5.33 3.99
CA LYS A 69 1.21 5.29 5.07
C LYS A 69 0.95 4.15 6.04
N LYS A 70 -0.30 3.93 6.45
CA LYS A 70 -0.69 2.81 7.32
C LYS A 70 -0.43 1.46 6.64
N ALA A 71 -0.73 1.35 5.35
CA ALA A 71 -0.49 0.14 4.56
C ALA A 71 1.01 -0.16 4.41
N ILE A 72 1.82 0.85 4.07
CA ILE A 72 3.29 0.72 3.99
C ILE A 72 3.86 0.26 5.33
N LYS A 73 3.45 0.91 6.43
CA LYS A 73 3.90 0.52 7.78
C LYS A 73 3.53 -0.92 8.10
N SER A 74 2.28 -1.32 7.87
CA SER A 74 1.83 -2.69 8.12
C SER A 74 2.60 -3.72 7.29
N GLU A 75 2.99 -3.39 6.05
CA GLU A 75 3.81 -4.26 5.22
C GLU A 75 5.24 -4.39 5.75
N LEU A 76 5.86 -3.28 6.15
CA LEU A 76 7.19 -3.27 6.79
C LEU A 76 7.19 -4.08 8.09
N ASP A 77 6.20 -3.86 8.96
CA ASP A 77 6.03 -4.60 10.21
C ASP A 77 5.86 -6.12 9.94
N SER A 78 5.12 -6.48 8.88
CA SER A 78 4.97 -7.87 8.43
C SER A 78 6.30 -8.48 7.98
N ILE A 79 7.11 -7.77 7.20
CA ILE A 79 8.44 -8.23 6.76
C ILE A 79 9.34 -8.50 7.96
N ILE A 80 9.36 -7.58 8.93
CA ILE A 80 10.14 -7.69 10.17
C ILE A 80 9.65 -8.88 10.99
N SER A 81 8.34 -9.00 11.21
CA SER A 81 7.75 -10.07 12.03
C SER A 81 7.97 -11.47 11.46
N ASN A 82 8.05 -11.59 10.13
CA ASN A 82 8.32 -12.86 9.46
C ASN A 82 9.82 -13.18 9.38
N HIS A 83 10.70 -12.31 9.88
CA HIS A 83 12.17 -12.44 9.82
C HIS A 83 12.65 -12.87 8.42
N THR A 84 12.05 -12.28 7.37
CA THR A 84 12.29 -12.70 5.99
C THR A 84 13.37 -11.86 5.31
N TRP A 85 13.44 -10.57 5.64
CA TRP A 85 14.37 -9.62 5.05
C TRP A 85 14.88 -8.66 6.11
N ASP A 86 16.20 -8.54 6.21
CA ASP A 86 16.88 -7.48 6.96
C ASP A 86 17.43 -6.46 5.97
N LEU A 87 17.35 -5.18 6.32
CA LEU A 87 17.98 -4.11 5.55
C LEU A 87 19.49 -4.14 5.79
N SER A 88 20.26 -4.27 4.71
CA SER A 88 21.72 -4.23 4.74
C SER A 88 22.25 -3.32 3.63
N ASP A 89 23.43 -2.77 3.84
CA ASP A 89 24.15 -2.06 2.78
C ASP A 89 24.44 -2.99 1.61
N LEU A 90 24.48 -2.44 0.40
CA LEU A 90 24.78 -3.21 -0.81
C LEU A 90 26.27 -3.60 -0.81
N PRO A 91 26.62 -4.89 -0.75
CA PRO A 91 28.02 -5.30 -0.81
C PRO A 91 28.64 -4.98 -2.18
N LYS A 92 29.95 -4.71 -2.19
CA LYS A 92 30.70 -4.35 -3.39
C LYS A 92 30.60 -5.48 -4.44
N GLY A 93 30.24 -5.11 -5.67
CA GLY A 93 30.13 -6.05 -6.79
C GLY A 93 28.80 -6.80 -6.88
N CYS A 94 27.87 -6.60 -5.94
CA CYS A 94 26.54 -7.20 -6.00
C CYS A 94 25.53 -6.25 -6.63
N LYS A 95 24.52 -6.82 -7.31
CA LYS A 95 23.37 -6.08 -7.84
C LYS A 95 22.24 -6.13 -6.82
N PRO A 96 21.64 -4.98 -6.45
CA PRO A 96 20.50 -4.98 -5.54
C PRO A 96 19.31 -5.66 -6.22
N ILE A 97 18.46 -6.31 -5.42
CA ILE A 97 17.16 -6.78 -5.88
C ILE A 97 16.27 -5.55 -6.06
N ASN A 98 15.66 -5.41 -7.23
CA ASN A 98 14.70 -4.35 -7.48
C ASN A 98 13.32 -4.75 -6.96
N SER A 99 12.85 -4.06 -5.92
CA SER A 99 11.45 -4.12 -5.50
C SER A 99 10.71 -2.88 -6.00
N LYS A 100 9.51 -3.07 -6.57
CA LYS A 100 8.64 -1.98 -7.01
C LYS A 100 7.38 -1.93 -6.16
N TRP A 101 7.11 -0.77 -5.56
CA TRP A 101 5.81 -0.49 -4.95
C TRP A 101 4.77 -0.20 -6.03
N ILE A 102 3.58 -0.77 -5.87
CA ILE A 102 2.43 -0.49 -6.72
C ILE A 102 1.39 0.15 -5.81
N PHE A 103 1.10 1.42 -6.06
CA PHE A 103 0.03 2.13 -5.37
C PHE A 103 -1.23 2.06 -6.22
N LYS A 104 -2.35 1.78 -5.57
CA LYS A 104 -3.65 1.58 -6.18
C LYS A 104 -4.64 2.35 -5.33
N LYS A 105 -5.29 3.35 -5.92
CA LYS A 105 -6.47 3.96 -5.32
C LYS A 105 -7.55 2.91 -5.24
N LYS A 106 -8.40 3.06 -4.24
CA LYS A 106 -9.55 2.20 -4.11
C LYS A 106 -10.80 3.00 -4.39
N LEU A 107 -11.46 2.58 -5.47
CA LEU A 107 -12.81 3.02 -5.82
C LEU A 107 -13.83 2.11 -5.11
#